data_AF-A0AAD0KR89-F1
#
_entry.id   AF-A0AAD0KR89-F1
#
_cell.length_a   1.000
_cell.length_b   1.000
_cell.length_c   1.000
_cell.angle_alpha   90.00
_cell.angle_beta   90.00
_cell.angle_gamma   90.00
#
_symmetry.space_group_name_H-M   'P 1'
#
loop_
_entity.id
_entity.type
_entity.pdbx_description
1 polymer ?
#
loop_
_entity_poly.entity_id
_entity_poly.type
_entity_poly.pdbx_seq_one_letter_code
_entity_poly.pdbx_strand_id
1 'polypeptide(L)'
;MFSSQHRLLYQPSGPDLSKNLDPERGRRLGIDVGSVRIGVAFSDPDGILATPVETVRRYRSAKHLRRLAELVVELQVVEVVVGLPWTLTDRTGSSAKDAIDTAEALARRVAPVPVRLVDERLTTVSAQRLLRAAGVRAKDQRAVIDQAAAVVILQNWLDQCRAATPARADEPTTGSVAGEVIDG
;
A
#
# COMPACT_ATOMS: atom_id res chain seq x y z
N MET A 1 -4.00 -9.24 -23.90
CA MET A 1 -4.37 -7.82 -24.10
C MET A 1 -5.21 -7.39 -22.91
N PHE A 2 -4.73 -6.46 -22.09
CA PHE A 2 -5.49 -5.96 -20.94
C PHE A 2 -6.56 -4.96 -21.40
N SER A 3 -7.79 -5.11 -20.91
CA SER A 3 -8.92 -4.20 -21.18
C SER A 3 -8.60 -2.77 -20.77
N SER A 4 -9.21 -1.76 -21.42
CA SER A 4 -8.97 -0.33 -21.13
C SER A 4 -9.20 0.08 -19.67
N GLN A 5 -9.94 -0.71 -18.89
CA GLN A 5 -10.12 -0.51 -17.44
C GLN A 5 -8.89 -0.91 -16.60
N HIS A 6 -8.07 -1.87 -17.07
CA HIS A 6 -6.88 -2.35 -16.38
C HIS A 6 -5.72 -1.32 -16.38
N ARG A 7 -5.67 -0.44 -17.39
CA ARG A 7 -4.56 0.53 -17.58
C ARG A 7 -4.53 1.62 -16.51
N LEU A 8 -5.67 1.91 -15.87
CA LEU A 8 -5.75 2.90 -14.79
C LEU A 8 -5.25 2.36 -13.45
N LEU A 9 -5.28 1.03 -13.26
CA LEU A 9 -4.84 0.36 -12.03
C LEU A 9 -3.41 -0.18 -12.12
N TYR A 10 -2.96 -0.52 -13.33
CA TYR A 10 -1.62 -1.04 -13.62
C TYR A 10 -0.82 0.00 -14.41
N GLN A 11 0.11 0.67 -13.73
CA GLN A 11 1.05 1.59 -14.36
C GLN A 11 2.44 0.91 -14.44
N PRO A 12 2.87 0.45 -15.64
CA PRO A 12 4.11 -0.32 -15.82
C PRO A 12 5.40 0.48 -15.60
N SER A 13 5.27 1.79 -15.38
CA SER A 13 6.36 2.73 -15.11
C SER A 13 5.94 3.69 -14.00
N GLY A 14 5.41 3.16 -12.89
CA GLY A 14 4.91 3.97 -11.78
C GLY A 14 3.80 4.95 -12.17
N PRO A 15 3.19 5.65 -11.21
CA PRO A 15 2.34 6.78 -11.55
C PRO A 15 3.07 7.79 -12.40
N ASP A 16 2.32 8.46 -13.28
CA ASP A 16 2.67 9.79 -13.73
C ASP A 16 2.82 10.66 -12.46
N LEU A 17 4.04 10.68 -11.93
CA LEU A 17 4.44 11.32 -10.67
C LEU A 17 4.19 12.84 -10.71
N SER A 18 3.88 13.40 -11.89
CA SER A 18 3.57 14.82 -12.10
C SER A 18 2.15 15.22 -11.67
N LYS A 19 1.27 14.26 -11.35
CA LYS A 19 -0.10 14.53 -10.91
C LYS A 19 -0.30 14.09 -9.46
N ASN A 20 0.05 14.99 -8.54
CA ASN A 20 -0.17 14.94 -7.09
C ASN A 20 0.41 13.71 -6.37
N LEU A 21 1.72 13.74 -6.12
CA LEU A 21 2.39 12.96 -5.06
C LEU A 21 2.58 13.76 -3.77
N ASP A 22 1.70 14.73 -3.52
CA ASP A 22 1.37 15.02 -2.14
C ASP A 22 0.35 13.95 -1.75
N PRO A 23 0.73 12.87 -1.03
CA PRO A 23 -0.27 12.18 -0.26
C PRO A 23 -0.87 13.24 0.67
N GLU A 24 -2.08 13.73 0.36
CA GLU A 24 -2.85 14.45 1.38
C GLU A 24 -2.74 13.64 2.67
N ARG A 25 -2.45 14.30 3.80
CA ARG A 25 -2.26 13.61 5.08
C ARG A 25 -3.40 12.62 5.28
N GLY A 26 -3.08 11.39 5.64
CA GLY A 26 -4.08 10.33 5.70
C GLY A 26 -3.48 8.94 5.78
N ARG A 27 -4.28 7.99 6.26
CA ARG A 27 -3.83 6.62 6.41
C ARG A 27 -3.93 5.90 5.08
N ARG A 28 -2.94 5.09 4.74
CA ARG A 28 -2.99 4.17 3.60
C ARG A 28 -3.21 2.75 4.09
N LEU A 29 -3.91 1.95 3.30
CA LEU A 29 -4.16 0.54 3.61
C LEU A 29 -3.35 -0.34 2.66
N GLY A 30 -2.49 -1.18 3.21
CA GLY A 30 -1.73 -2.20 2.49
C GLY A 30 -2.44 -3.54 2.50
N ILE A 31 -2.49 -4.21 1.35
CA ILE A 31 -3.17 -5.49 1.16
C ILE A 31 -2.24 -6.47 0.44
N ASP A 32 -2.05 -7.64 1.05
CA ASP A 32 -1.41 -8.82 0.43
C ASP A 32 -2.49 -9.87 0.13
N VAL A 33 -2.71 -10.18 -1.15
CA VAL A 33 -3.79 -11.09 -1.58
C VAL A 33 -3.28 -12.52 -1.69
N GLY A 34 -3.60 -13.34 -0.70
CA GLY A 34 -3.44 -14.79 -0.76
C GLY A 34 -4.73 -15.52 -1.14
N SER A 35 -4.59 -16.76 -1.62
CA SER A 35 -5.73 -17.61 -2.01
C SER A 35 -6.63 -18.03 -0.84
N VAL A 36 -6.11 -18.04 0.39
CA VAL A 36 -6.84 -18.44 1.60
C VAL A 36 -7.03 -17.27 2.57
N ARG A 37 -6.09 -16.34 2.61
CA ARG A 37 -6.04 -15.23 3.58
C ARG A 37 -5.51 -13.98 2.89
N ILE A 38 -5.92 -12.83 3.39
CA ILE A 38 -5.50 -11.52 2.94
C ILE A 38 -4.81 -10.84 4.12
N GLY A 39 -3.53 -10.54 3.99
CA GLY A 39 -2.82 -9.72 4.96
C GLY A 39 -3.26 -8.26 4.83
N VAL A 40 -3.48 -7.57 5.95
CA VAL A 40 -3.84 -6.15 5.95
C VAL A 40 -2.92 -5.38 6.88
N ALA A 41 -2.40 -4.27 6.39
CA ALA A 41 -1.61 -3.29 7.13
C ALA A 41 -2.13 -1.88 6.88
N PHE A 42 -1.77 -0.93 7.72
CA PHE A 42 -2.09 0.48 7.52
C PHE A 42 -0.92 1.38 7.89
N SER A 43 -0.88 2.59 7.32
CA SER A 43 0.11 3.59 7.66
C SER A 43 -0.40 4.56 8.74
N ASP A 44 0.52 5.21 9.43
CA ASP A 44 0.19 6.46 10.11
C ASP A 44 -0.23 7.56 9.09
N PRO A 45 -0.90 8.65 9.53
CA PRO A 45 -1.36 9.71 8.64
C PRO A 45 -0.26 10.47 7.90
N ASP A 46 0.97 10.46 8.40
CA ASP A 46 2.13 11.12 7.78
C ASP A 46 2.84 10.19 6.78
N GLY A 47 2.39 8.93 6.64
CA GLY A 47 2.92 7.97 5.67
C GLY A 47 4.36 7.53 5.98
N ILE A 48 4.72 7.47 7.26
CA ILE A 48 6.08 7.13 7.71
C ILE A 48 6.22 5.62 7.93
N LEU A 49 5.32 5.03 8.72
CA LEU A 49 5.40 3.66 9.22
C LEU A 49 4.12 2.88 8.87
N ALA A 50 4.31 1.71 8.28
CA ALA A 50 3.27 0.70 8.14
C ALA A 50 3.20 -0.22 9.38
N THR A 51 2.00 -0.53 9.82
CA THR A 51 1.74 -1.43 10.96
C THR A 51 0.66 -2.45 10.61
N PRO A 52 0.72 -3.67 11.16
CA PRO A 52 -0.25 -4.71 10.85
C PRO A 52 -1.64 -4.38 11.42
N VAL A 53 -2.69 -4.68 10.66
CA VAL A 53 -4.09 -4.54 11.11
C VAL A 53 -4.64 -5.92 11.49
N GLU A 54 -4.90 -6.76 10.49
CA GLU A 54 -5.52 -8.08 10.68
C GLU A 54 -5.18 -9.01 9.51
N THR A 55 -5.55 -10.29 9.63
CA THR A 55 -5.57 -11.23 8.51
C THR A 55 -7.01 -11.56 8.16
N VAL A 56 -7.50 -11.07 7.03
CA VAL A 56 -8.88 -11.33 6.58
C VAL A 56 -8.94 -12.68 5.88
N ARG A 57 -9.85 -13.55 6.32
CA ARG A 57 -10.08 -14.85 5.66
C ARG A 57 -10.73 -14.66 4.29
N ARG A 58 -10.24 -15.37 3.26
CA ARG A 58 -10.89 -15.44 1.94
C ARG A 58 -12.15 -16.29 2.02
N TYR A 59 -13.16 -15.85 1.29
CA TYR A 59 -14.42 -16.57 1.12
C TYR A 59 -14.78 -16.61 -0.35
N ARG A 60 -15.48 -17.66 -0.81
CA ARG A 60 -16.06 -17.69 -2.15
C ARG A 60 -17.08 -16.56 -2.37
N SER A 61 -17.76 -16.16 -1.30
CA SER A 61 -18.59 -14.95 -1.27
C SER A 61 -17.75 -13.68 -1.09
N ALA A 62 -18.29 -12.52 -1.46
CA ALA A 62 -17.68 -11.21 -1.26
C ALA A 62 -17.56 -10.72 0.21
N LYS A 63 -17.68 -11.61 1.21
CA LYS A 63 -17.54 -11.28 2.65
C LYS A 63 -16.19 -10.63 2.97
N HIS A 64 -15.12 -11.14 2.39
CA HIS A 64 -13.78 -10.59 2.57
C HIS A 64 -13.66 -9.16 1.99
N LEU A 65 -14.24 -8.91 0.81
CA LEU A 65 -14.30 -7.58 0.22
C LEU A 65 -15.13 -6.59 1.06
N ARG A 66 -16.20 -7.05 1.71
CA ARG A 66 -16.95 -6.21 2.66
C ARG A 66 -16.09 -5.83 3.85
N ARG A 67 -15.37 -6.78 4.45
CA ARG A 67 -14.48 -6.48 5.57
C ARG A 67 -13.38 -5.49 5.19
N LEU A 68 -12.79 -5.65 4.01
CA LEU A 68 -11.79 -4.68 3.51
C LEU A 68 -12.38 -3.28 3.32
N ALA A 69 -13.61 -3.17 2.81
CA ALA A 69 -14.29 -1.89 2.67
C ALA A 69 -14.66 -1.27 4.04
N GLU A 70 -15.06 -2.08 5.02
CA GLU A 70 -15.28 -1.64 6.40
C GLU A 70 -13.98 -1.07 6.99
N LEU A 71 -12.84 -1.75 6.82
CA LEU A 71 -11.54 -1.25 7.27
C LEU A 71 -11.16 0.10 6.64
N VAL A 72 -11.47 0.30 5.36
CA VAL A 72 -11.23 1.59 4.68
C VAL A 72 -12.01 2.72 5.36
N VAL A 73 -13.25 2.47 5.75
CA VAL A 73 -14.10 3.45 6.45
C VAL A 73 -13.63 3.64 7.90
N GLU A 74 -13.46 2.56 8.65
CA GLU A 74 -13.06 2.55 10.06
C GLU A 74 -11.75 3.31 10.29
N LEU A 75 -10.78 3.12 9.40
CA LEU A 75 -9.45 3.72 9.51
C LEU A 75 -9.33 5.07 8.80
N GLN A 76 -10.39 5.53 8.13
CA GLN A 76 -10.42 6.75 7.31
C GLN A 76 -9.28 6.75 6.27
N VAL A 77 -9.20 5.64 5.53
CA VAL A 77 -8.13 5.40 4.56
C VAL A 77 -8.34 6.32 3.35
N VAL A 78 -7.26 7.00 2.95
CA VAL A 78 -7.27 7.89 1.79
C VAL A 78 -6.76 7.21 0.52
N GLU A 79 -6.10 6.06 0.62
CA GLU A 79 -5.63 5.27 -0.51
C GLU A 79 -5.33 3.82 -0.12
N VAL A 80 -5.66 2.88 -1.01
CA VAL A 80 -5.38 1.45 -0.83
C VAL A 80 -4.26 1.01 -1.78
N VAL A 81 -3.32 0.25 -1.26
CA VAL A 81 -2.18 -0.32 -1.97
C VAL A 81 -2.29 -1.85 -1.92
N VAL A 82 -2.37 -2.48 -3.08
CA VAL A 82 -2.47 -3.93 -3.23
C VAL A 82 -1.18 -4.46 -3.86
N GLY A 83 -0.56 -5.43 -3.19
CA GLY A 83 0.60 -6.14 -3.73
C GLY A 83 0.27 -6.89 -5.01
N LEU A 84 1.13 -6.75 -6.01
CA LEU A 84 1.06 -7.47 -7.27
C LEU A 84 2.29 -8.39 -7.37
N PRO A 85 2.13 -9.71 -7.18
CA PRO A 85 3.24 -10.65 -7.24
C PRO A 85 3.78 -10.72 -8.67
N TRP A 86 5.06 -10.41 -8.83
CA TRP A 86 5.76 -10.53 -10.11
C TRP A 86 6.79 -11.64 -10.07
N THR A 87 6.32 -12.89 -10.21
CA THR A 87 7.21 -14.04 -10.27
C THR A 87 7.56 -14.41 -11.72
N LEU A 88 8.84 -14.67 -12.01
CA LEU A 88 9.33 -15.24 -13.27
C LEU A 88 8.85 -16.70 -13.51
N THR A 89 8.39 -17.37 -12.46
CA THR A 89 7.96 -18.78 -12.46
C THR A 89 6.46 -18.98 -12.35
N ASP A 90 5.64 -17.93 -12.49
CA ASP A 90 4.19 -18.13 -12.60
C ASP A 90 3.86 -18.67 -14.00
N ARG A 91 4.03 -19.98 -14.18
CA ARG A 91 3.69 -20.70 -15.41
C ARG A 91 2.22 -20.54 -15.82
N THR A 92 1.39 -19.91 -14.98
CA THR A 92 -0.02 -19.61 -15.21
C THR A 92 -0.45 -18.40 -14.35
N GLY A 93 -0.31 -17.16 -14.83
CA GLY A 93 -0.57 -15.84 -14.17
C GLY A 93 -1.82 -15.66 -13.28
N SER A 94 -2.03 -16.52 -12.30
CA SER A 94 -3.28 -16.73 -11.57
C SER A 94 -3.29 -15.96 -10.27
N SER A 95 -2.15 -15.88 -9.56
CA SER A 95 -2.02 -15.04 -8.36
C SER A 95 -2.05 -13.55 -8.72
N ALA A 96 -1.34 -13.15 -9.79
CA ALA A 96 -1.40 -11.78 -10.29
C ALA A 96 -2.82 -11.40 -10.74
N LYS A 97 -3.49 -12.30 -11.46
CA LYS A 97 -4.90 -12.12 -11.81
C LYS A 97 -5.79 -12.00 -10.57
N ASP A 98 -5.57 -12.81 -9.55
CA ASP A 98 -6.37 -12.79 -8.33
C ASP A 98 -6.20 -11.48 -7.55
N ALA A 99 -4.97 -10.95 -7.47
CA ALA A 99 -4.68 -9.65 -6.88
C ALA A 99 -5.39 -8.52 -7.64
N ILE A 100 -5.33 -8.54 -8.97
CA ILE A 100 -6.00 -7.58 -9.86
C ILE A 100 -7.52 -7.65 -9.70
N ASP A 101 -8.11 -8.83 -9.84
CA ASP A 101 -9.56 -9.02 -9.77
C ASP A 101 -10.09 -8.59 -8.38
N THR A 102 -9.31 -8.83 -7.32
CA THR A 102 -9.60 -8.37 -5.95
C THR A 102 -9.50 -6.84 -5.83
N ALA A 103 -8.45 -6.23 -6.37
CA ALA A 103 -8.25 -4.78 -6.36
C ALA A 103 -9.37 -4.04 -7.11
N GLU A 104 -9.75 -4.52 -8.29
CA GLU A 104 -10.87 -3.97 -9.06
C GLU A 104 -12.20 -4.07 -8.32
N ALA A 105 -12.46 -5.23 -7.71
CA ALA A 105 -13.68 -5.44 -6.95
C ALA A 105 -13.73 -4.58 -5.68
N LEU A 106 -12.58 -4.31 -5.05
CA LEU A 106 -12.47 -3.42 -3.90
C LEU A 106 -12.64 -1.97 -4.32
N ALA A 107 -12.00 -1.52 -5.40
CA ALA A 107 -12.09 -0.15 -5.92
C ALA A 107 -13.54 0.29 -6.15
N ARG A 108 -14.37 -0.59 -6.73
CA ARG A 108 -15.81 -0.33 -6.92
C ARG A 108 -16.59 -0.14 -5.61
N ARG A 109 -16.11 -0.67 -4.50
CA ARG A 109 -16.78 -0.61 -3.18
C ARG A 109 -16.32 0.57 -2.34
N VAL A 110 -15.09 1.04 -2.54
CA VAL A 110 -14.46 2.06 -1.71
C VAL A 110 -14.32 3.41 -2.39
N ALA A 111 -14.82 3.54 -3.63
CA ALA A 111 -14.87 4.81 -4.34
C ALA A 111 -15.47 5.91 -3.44
N PRO A 112 -14.85 7.12 -3.38
CA PRO A 112 -13.81 7.61 -4.28
C PRO A 112 -12.36 7.26 -3.88
N VAL A 113 -12.14 6.45 -2.83
CA VAL A 113 -10.79 6.09 -2.38
C VAL A 113 -10.04 5.34 -3.49
N PRO A 114 -8.88 5.82 -3.95
CA PRO A 114 -8.09 5.16 -4.99
C PRO A 114 -7.53 3.82 -4.49
N VAL A 115 -7.45 2.86 -5.42
CA VAL A 115 -6.81 1.55 -5.20
C VAL A 115 -5.70 1.40 -6.24
N ARG A 116 -4.47 1.13 -5.79
CA ARG A 116 -3.29 0.96 -6.64
C ARG A 116 -2.70 -0.43 -6.52
N LEU A 117 -2.20 -0.95 -7.65
CA LEU A 117 -1.40 -2.16 -7.68
C LEU A 117 0.09 -1.78 -7.63
N VAL A 118 0.87 -2.44 -6.78
CA VAL A 118 2.30 -2.17 -6.61
C VAL A 118 3.10 -3.45 -6.81
N ASP A 119 4.17 -3.35 -7.59
CA ASP A 119 5.08 -4.44 -7.89
C ASP A 119 5.89 -4.88 -6.64
N GLU A 120 5.79 -6.16 -6.28
CA GLU A 120 6.43 -6.77 -5.10
C GLU A 120 7.93 -7.12 -5.29
N ARG A 121 8.53 -6.86 -6.45
CA ARG A 121 9.91 -7.27 -6.81
C ARG A 121 11.01 -6.92 -5.81
N LEU A 122 10.78 -5.98 -4.90
CA LEU A 122 11.80 -5.49 -3.96
C LEU A 122 11.89 -6.30 -2.66
N THR A 123 11.09 -7.35 -2.44
CA THR A 123 10.93 -7.90 -1.09
C THR A 123 10.89 -9.42 -1.00
N THR A 124 11.97 -10.17 -1.25
CA THR A 124 11.90 -11.61 -0.97
C THR A 124 13.22 -12.37 -0.85
N VAL A 125 14.12 -11.97 0.06
CA VAL A 125 15.14 -12.93 0.57
C VAL A 125 15.31 -12.87 2.09
N SER A 126 15.24 -11.68 2.69
CA SER A 126 15.62 -11.50 4.10
C SER A 126 14.48 -11.80 5.11
N ALA A 127 13.24 -11.38 4.83
CA ALA A 127 12.13 -11.49 5.78
C ALA A 127 11.67 -12.93 6.04
N GLN A 128 11.65 -13.80 5.02
CA GLN A 128 11.26 -15.20 5.16
C GLN A 128 12.29 -16.06 5.92
N ARG A 129 13.58 -15.67 5.91
CA ARG A 129 14.64 -16.38 6.65
C ARG A 129 14.55 -16.14 8.16
N LEU A 130 14.23 -14.92 8.58
CA LEU A 130 14.12 -14.54 10.00
C LEU A 130 12.93 -15.25 10.70
N LEU A 131 11.78 -15.36 10.04
CA LEU A 131 10.59 -15.98 10.63
C LEU A 131 10.71 -17.50 10.78
N ARG A 132 11.45 -18.17 9.88
CA ARG A 132 11.73 -19.62 10.00
C ARG A 132 12.67 -19.96 11.15
N ALA A 133 13.53 -19.02 11.57
CA ALA A 133 14.50 -19.23 12.65
C ALA A 133 13.88 -19.18 14.06
N ALA A 134 12.64 -18.69 14.20
CA ALA A 134 12.03 -18.39 15.51
C ALA A 134 11.20 -19.51 16.17
N GLY A 135 11.12 -20.72 15.59
CA GLY A 135 10.60 -21.92 16.30
C GLY A 135 9.11 -21.94 16.70
N VAL A 136 8.29 -20.98 16.25
CA VAL A 136 6.84 -20.92 16.54
C VAL A 136 6.07 -22.03 15.78
N ARG A 137 4.88 -22.46 16.22
CA ARG A 137 4.07 -23.46 15.49
C ARG A 137 3.61 -22.89 14.13
N ALA A 138 3.74 -23.65 13.04
CA ALA A 138 3.54 -23.18 11.67
C ALA A 138 2.16 -22.56 11.37
N LYS A 139 1.12 -22.96 12.12
CA LYS A 139 -0.23 -22.38 12.00
C LYS A 139 -0.34 -20.97 12.60
N ASP A 140 0.36 -20.72 13.70
CA ASP A 140 0.34 -19.45 14.43
C ASP A 140 1.33 -18.47 13.78
N GLN A 141 2.41 -18.97 13.16
CA GLN A 141 3.29 -18.18 12.31
C GLN A 141 2.58 -17.60 11.08
N ARG A 142 1.57 -18.29 10.54
CA ARG A 142 1.04 -17.97 9.21
C ARG A 142 0.25 -16.67 9.18
N ALA A 143 -0.58 -16.40 10.19
CA ALA A 143 -1.27 -15.12 10.30
C ALA A 143 -0.26 -13.96 10.48
N VAL A 144 0.78 -14.18 11.30
CA VAL A 144 1.87 -13.20 11.49
C VAL A 144 2.63 -12.96 10.19
N ILE A 145 2.94 -14.01 9.42
CA ILE A 145 3.62 -13.92 8.11
C ILE A 145 2.76 -13.15 7.11
N ASP A 146 1.46 -13.43 7.03
CA ASP A 146 0.57 -12.77 6.06
C ASP A 146 0.44 -11.27 6.39
N GLN A 147 0.31 -10.91 7.68
CA GLN A 147 0.36 -9.50 8.09
C GLN A 147 1.70 -8.85 7.80
N ALA A 148 2.80 -9.56 8.03
CA ALA A 148 4.14 -9.06 7.74
C ALA A 148 4.33 -8.76 6.24
N ALA A 149 3.75 -9.58 5.35
CA ALA A 149 3.78 -9.33 3.91
C ALA A 149 3.06 -8.02 3.56
N ALA A 150 1.86 -7.80 4.08
CA ALA A 150 1.12 -6.56 3.86
C ALA A 150 1.84 -5.31 4.40
N VAL A 151 2.50 -5.42 5.56
CA VAL A 151 3.34 -4.34 6.12
C VAL A 151 4.49 -4.02 5.18
N VAL A 152 5.19 -5.05 4.69
CA VAL A 152 6.35 -4.89 3.80
C VAL A 152 5.94 -4.24 2.47
N ILE A 153 4.83 -4.68 1.87
CA ILE A 153 4.28 -4.07 0.64
C ILE A 153 3.99 -2.58 0.86
N LEU A 154 3.29 -2.25 1.94
CA LEU A 154 2.90 -0.87 2.22
C LEU A 154 4.11 0.02 2.53
N GLN A 155 5.02 -0.46 3.38
CA GLN A 155 6.22 0.29 3.76
C GLN A 155 7.06 0.62 2.52
N ASN A 156 7.28 -0.36 1.65
CA ASN A 156 8.04 -0.15 0.42
C ASN A 156 7.39 0.89 -0.49
N TRP A 157 6.06 0.89 -0.60
CA TRP A 157 5.36 1.88 -1.39
C TRP A 157 5.47 3.29 -0.79
N LEU A 158 5.34 3.42 0.54
CA LEU A 158 5.53 4.69 1.25
C LEU A 158 6.95 5.23 1.06
N ASP A 159 7.96 4.36 1.18
CA ASP A 159 9.36 4.72 1.01
C ASP A 159 9.65 5.24 -0.41
N GLN A 160 9.06 4.59 -1.42
CA GLN A 160 9.17 5.03 -2.82
C GLN A 160 8.48 6.38 -3.05
N CYS A 161 7.31 6.61 -2.46
CA CYS A 161 6.62 7.90 -2.57
C CYS A 161 7.47 9.03 -1.94
N ARG A 162 8.05 8.80 -0.76
CA ARG A 162 8.93 9.78 -0.12
C ARG A 162 10.22 10.05 -0.87
N ALA A 163 10.79 9.04 -1.53
CA ALA A 163 11.97 9.23 -2.38
C ALA A 163 11.65 9.98 -3.69
N ALA A 164 10.43 9.82 -4.21
CA ALA A 164 9.97 10.49 -5.42
C ALA A 164 9.55 11.95 -5.19
N THR A 165 9.12 12.30 -3.98
CA THR A 165 8.82 13.68 -3.58
C THR A 165 10.11 14.32 -3.06
N PRO A 166 10.76 15.26 -3.80
CA PRO A 166 11.86 16.02 -3.21
C PRO A 166 11.34 16.69 -1.94
N ALA A 167 12.08 16.51 -0.84
CA ALA A 167 11.75 17.10 0.46
C ALA A 167 11.28 18.54 0.25
N ARG A 168 10.12 18.88 0.82
CA ARG A 168 9.70 20.29 0.93
C ARG A 168 10.94 21.03 1.41
N ALA A 169 11.50 21.91 0.57
CA ALA A 169 12.55 22.79 1.00
C ALA A 169 12.01 23.44 2.28
N ASP A 170 12.73 23.28 3.39
CA ASP A 170 12.57 24.15 4.55
C ASP A 170 12.50 25.56 3.98
N GLU A 171 11.32 26.18 3.98
CA GLU A 171 11.24 27.61 3.75
C GLU A 171 12.02 28.21 4.91
N PRO A 172 13.15 28.91 4.67
CA PRO A 172 13.72 29.70 5.72
C PRO A 172 12.65 30.73 6.10
N THR A 173 12.10 30.58 7.30
CA THR A 173 11.39 31.66 7.97
C THR A 173 12.41 32.79 8.08
N THR A 174 12.38 33.70 7.11
CA THR A 174 13.21 34.90 7.14
C THR A 174 12.78 35.66 8.38
N GLY A 175 13.74 35.77 9.30
CA GLY A 175 13.53 36.31 10.63
C GLY A 175 13.14 37.79 10.63
N SER A 176 12.36 38.12 11.64
CA SER A 176 12.60 39.20 12.62
C SER A 176 13.39 40.45 12.20
N VAL A 177 12.70 41.59 12.33
CA VAL A 177 13.10 42.94 12.82
C VAL A 177 14.33 43.66 12.26
N ALA A 178 14.11 44.85 11.69
CA ALA A 178 14.60 46.16 12.15
C ALA A 178 14.25 47.22 11.09
N GLY A 179 13.78 48.40 11.52
CA GLY A 179 13.24 49.43 10.63
C GLY A 179 14.29 50.32 9.98
N GLU A 180 13.81 51.17 9.06
CA GLU A 180 14.45 52.45 8.80
C GLU A 180 13.38 53.47 8.35
N VAL A 181 13.32 54.54 9.12
CA VAL A 181 12.63 55.80 8.87
C VAL A 181 13.34 56.52 7.73
N ILE A 182 12.60 57.03 6.75
CA ILE A 182 13.11 58.08 5.87
C ILE A 182 11.97 59.01 5.43
N ASP A 183 12.18 60.30 5.68
CA ASP A 183 11.31 61.45 5.44
C ASP A 183 11.01 61.69 3.95
N GLY A 184 9.84 62.32 3.71
CA GLY A 184 9.44 62.94 2.45
C GLY A 184 8.14 63.71 2.60
#